data_AF-A0A7S0C7X6-F1
#
_entry.id   AF-A0A7S0C7X6-F1
#
_cell.length_a   1.000
_cell.length_b   1.000
_cell.length_c   1.000
_cell.angle_alpha   90.00
_cell.angle_beta   90.00
_cell.angle_gamma   90.00
#
_symmetry.space_group_name_H-M   'P 1'
#
loop_
_entity.id
_entity.type
_entity.pdbx_description
1 polymer ?
#
loop_
_entity_poly.entity_id
_entity_poly.type
_entity_poly.pdbx_seq_one_letter_code
_entity_poly.pdbx_strand_id
1 'polypeptide(L)'
;MSNEHVATAEDRAKAAMEEEDEQPVLTKQVDLMDVGGRPFPLPPIKVIKDSPFNIDSEGEYGLDDFLKADLLKEGAVPLSERETEIIKAPFVQVPLNMMGDRLLGSADLEESAKRGKTVFAPGLLAKAHRGVFYVDDVNLLDNETANIILNIVNDEYVNVEREGISVRYPCRPLLIATFNPEEAELRDHLLDRIAISLSADAQVLEIKQRVDAVDAVIDFSPSE
;
A
#
# COMPACT_ATOMS: atom_id res chain seq x y z
N MET A 1 -14.30 38.26 -54.25
CA MET A 1 -15.37 37.42 -53.68
C MET A 1 -14.74 36.66 -52.53
N SER A 2 -14.85 37.24 -51.34
CA SER A 2 -14.25 36.73 -50.10
C SER A 2 -15.43 36.37 -49.22
N ASN A 3 -15.68 35.07 -49.03
CA ASN A 3 -16.74 34.58 -48.16
C ASN A 3 -16.07 34.18 -46.83
N GLU A 4 -16.15 35.05 -45.83
CA GLU A 4 -15.89 34.67 -44.45
C GLU A 4 -17.03 33.77 -43.98
N HIS A 5 -16.73 32.49 -43.74
CA HIS A 5 -17.61 31.61 -42.99
C HIS A 5 -17.61 32.05 -41.53
N VAL A 6 -18.68 32.73 -41.12
CA VAL A 6 -18.96 33.00 -39.71
C VAL A 6 -19.50 31.71 -39.11
N ALA A 7 -18.70 31.07 -38.26
CA ALA A 7 -19.09 29.87 -37.52
C ALA A 7 -20.39 30.12 -36.73
N THR A 8 -21.34 29.19 -36.82
CA THR A 8 -22.64 29.34 -36.16
C THR A 8 -22.52 28.98 -34.66
N ALA A 9 -23.48 29.41 -33.85
CA ALA A 9 -23.50 29.12 -32.41
C ALA A 9 -23.55 27.60 -32.12
N GLU A 10 -24.07 26.79 -33.04
CA GLU A 10 -24.05 25.32 -32.97
C GLU A 10 -22.64 24.75 -33.16
N ASP A 11 -21.83 25.34 -34.06
CA ASP A 11 -20.43 24.92 -34.25
C ASP A 11 -19.58 25.21 -33.01
N ARG A 12 -19.89 26.27 -32.27
CA ARG A 12 -19.24 26.59 -30.98
C ARG A 12 -19.69 25.69 -29.83
N ALA A 13 -20.96 25.27 -29.82
CA ALA A 13 -21.48 24.35 -28.82
C ALA A 13 -20.94 22.93 -29.03
N LYS A 14 -20.78 22.50 -30.28
CA LYS A 14 -20.22 21.19 -30.61
C LYS A 14 -18.72 21.08 -30.29
N ALA A 15 -17.96 22.15 -30.51
CA ALA A 15 -16.55 22.22 -30.08
C ALA A 15 -16.37 22.19 -28.55
N ALA A 16 -17.32 22.75 -27.79
CA ALA A 16 -17.28 22.71 -26.31
C ALA A 16 -17.70 21.34 -25.74
N MET A 17 -18.48 20.55 -26.48
CA MET A 17 -18.87 19.19 -26.07
C MET A 17 -17.87 18.11 -26.52
N GLU A 18 -17.00 18.39 -27.49
CA GLU A 18 -15.90 17.49 -27.89
C GLU A 18 -14.63 17.68 -27.03
N GLU A 19 -14.57 18.70 -26.16
CA GLU A 19 -13.48 18.90 -25.17
C GLU A 19 -13.76 18.25 -23.79
N GLU A 20 -14.87 17.52 -23.62
CA GLU A 20 -15.25 16.89 -22.34
C GLU A 20 -14.78 15.44 -22.13
N ASP A 21 -13.99 14.87 -23.06
CA ASP A 21 -13.55 13.46 -23.00
C ASP A 21 -12.09 13.22 -22.55
N GLU A 22 -11.39 14.26 -22.07
CA GLU A 22 -10.17 14.08 -21.29
C GLU A 22 -10.31 14.76 -19.93
N GLN A 23 -11.09 14.12 -19.04
CA GLN A 23 -10.79 14.29 -17.62
C GLN A 23 -9.36 13.81 -17.41
N PRO A 24 -8.42 14.65 -16.93
CA PRO A 24 -7.20 14.11 -16.39
C PRO A 24 -7.65 13.22 -15.24
N VAL A 25 -7.46 11.91 -15.38
CA VAL A 25 -7.47 11.00 -14.24
C VAL A 25 -6.44 11.59 -13.29
N LEU A 26 -6.93 12.33 -12.30
CA LEU A 26 -6.10 12.88 -11.25
C LEU A 26 -5.75 11.69 -10.36
N THR A 27 -4.89 10.79 -10.86
CA THR A 27 -4.01 9.97 -10.03
C THR A 27 -2.98 10.89 -9.39
N LYS A 28 -3.46 11.90 -8.64
CA LYS A 28 -2.75 12.32 -7.45
C LYS A 28 -3.00 11.20 -6.45
N GLN A 29 -2.25 10.12 -6.64
CA GLN A 29 -1.71 9.37 -5.53
C GLN A 29 -1.04 10.44 -4.68
N VAL A 30 -1.76 10.97 -3.70
CA VAL A 30 -1.15 11.70 -2.61
C VAL A 30 -0.27 10.64 -2.00
N ASP A 31 1.01 10.69 -2.33
CA ASP A 31 2.01 9.90 -1.66
C ASP A 31 1.76 10.21 -0.19
N LEU A 32 1.21 9.27 0.57
CA LEU A 32 0.96 9.49 2.00
C LEU A 32 2.29 9.72 2.76
N MET A 33 3.41 9.59 2.03
CA MET A 33 4.76 10.02 2.39
C MET A 33 4.96 11.54 2.42
N ASP A 34 4.08 12.34 1.81
CA ASP A 34 4.27 13.78 1.63
C ASP A 34 3.27 14.63 2.42
N VAL A 35 3.00 14.20 3.65
CA VAL A 35 2.82 15.17 4.73
C VAL A 35 4.21 15.77 5.01
N GLY A 36 4.69 16.61 4.08
CA GLY A 36 5.90 17.45 4.13
C GLY A 36 7.23 16.73 4.31
N GLY A 37 7.50 15.75 3.45
CA GLY A 37 8.83 15.15 3.30
C GLY A 37 9.40 14.45 4.54
N ARG A 38 8.62 14.19 5.59
CA ARG A 38 9.07 13.42 6.76
C ARG A 38 8.36 12.06 6.80
N PRO A 39 9.11 10.95 6.71
CA PRO A 39 8.51 9.62 6.76
C PRO A 39 7.78 9.43 8.10
N PHE A 40 6.67 8.69 8.07
CA PHE A 40 5.94 8.25 9.26
C PHE A 40 6.93 7.75 10.33
N PRO A 41 6.83 8.18 11.60
CA PRO A 41 7.92 8.09 12.58
C PRO A 41 8.01 6.69 13.21
N LEU A 42 8.15 5.65 12.39
CA LEU A 42 8.59 4.35 12.85
C LEU A 42 10.12 4.34 12.94
N PRO A 43 10.69 3.71 13.99
CA PRO A 43 12.13 3.52 14.06
C PRO A 43 12.60 2.69 12.85
N PRO A 44 13.79 2.98 12.31
CA PRO A 44 14.36 2.16 11.25
C PRO A 44 14.55 0.72 11.74
N ILE A 45 14.43 -0.23 10.81
CA ILE A 45 14.49 -1.66 11.11
C ILE A 45 15.77 -2.26 10.56
N LYS A 46 16.36 -3.18 11.32
CA LYS A 46 17.47 -4.03 10.86
C LYS A 46 16.89 -5.24 10.14
N VAL A 47 17.33 -5.50 8.91
CA VAL A 47 16.87 -6.61 8.07
C VAL A 47 18.07 -7.40 7.53
N ILE A 48 17.86 -8.67 7.25
CA ILE A 48 18.78 -9.48 6.45
C ILE A 48 18.81 -8.90 5.04
N LYS A 49 20.01 -8.66 4.52
CA LYS A 49 20.19 -8.07 3.20
C LYS A 49 19.55 -8.94 2.13
N ASP A 50 18.92 -8.30 1.15
CA ASP A 50 18.18 -8.93 0.04
C ASP A 50 16.98 -9.79 0.48
N SER A 51 16.53 -9.70 1.74
CA SER A 51 15.32 -10.37 2.20
C SER A 51 14.07 -9.69 1.61
N PRO A 52 13.23 -10.41 0.85
CA PRO A 52 11.99 -9.82 0.31
C PRO A 52 10.88 -9.65 1.36
N PHE A 53 11.09 -10.15 2.59
CA PHE A 53 10.10 -10.17 3.67
C PHE A 53 10.54 -9.38 4.91
N ASN A 54 11.57 -8.55 4.80
CA ASN A 54 12.11 -7.72 5.89
C ASN A 54 12.48 -8.51 7.17
N ILE A 55 12.98 -9.73 7.02
CA ILE A 55 13.31 -10.62 8.15
C ILE A 55 14.47 -10.07 8.97
N ASP A 56 14.39 -10.12 10.30
CA ASP A 56 15.46 -9.71 11.20
C ASP A 56 16.50 -10.82 11.44
N SER A 57 17.72 -10.44 11.85
CA SER A 57 18.81 -11.41 12.11
C SER A 57 18.59 -12.30 13.33
N GLU A 58 17.64 -11.96 14.21
CA GLU A 58 17.35 -12.72 15.42
C GLU A 58 16.13 -13.64 15.25
N GLY A 59 15.39 -13.51 14.14
CA GLY A 59 14.14 -14.22 13.87
C GLY A 59 12.99 -13.83 14.81
N GLU A 60 13.07 -12.68 15.48
CA GLU A 60 12.07 -12.20 16.45
C GLU A 60 10.69 -12.03 15.79
N TYR A 61 10.68 -11.59 14.53
CA TYR A 61 9.45 -11.28 13.80
C TYR A 61 8.95 -12.42 12.92
N GLY A 62 9.53 -13.61 13.08
CA GLY A 62 9.19 -14.81 12.30
C GLY A 62 10.12 -15.00 11.12
N LEU A 63 9.99 -16.17 10.48
CA LEU A 63 10.81 -16.59 9.35
C LEU A 63 9.92 -17.03 8.20
N ASP A 64 10.30 -16.65 6.98
CA ASP A 64 9.69 -17.17 5.76
C ASP A 64 10.20 -18.58 5.43
N ASP A 65 9.44 -19.31 4.62
CA ASP A 65 9.77 -20.69 4.27
C ASP A 65 11.03 -20.82 3.41
N PHE A 66 11.40 -19.80 2.62
CA PHE A 66 12.64 -19.85 1.85
C PHE A 66 13.85 -19.78 2.76
N LEU A 67 13.84 -18.87 3.74
CA LEU A 67 14.91 -18.76 4.73
C LEU A 67 14.98 -20.00 5.63
N LYS A 68 13.83 -20.53 6.08
CA LYS A 68 13.81 -21.80 6.84
C LYS A 68 14.41 -22.95 6.05
N ALA A 69 14.04 -23.09 4.77
CA ALA A 69 14.59 -24.13 3.91
C ALA A 69 16.10 -23.96 3.68
N ASP A 70 16.58 -22.72 3.61
CA ASP A 70 18.00 -22.43 3.47
C ASP A 70 18.80 -22.79 4.73
N LEU A 71 18.26 -22.51 5.91
CA LEU A 71 18.88 -22.85 7.20
C LEU A 71 19.00 -24.36 7.46
N LEU A 72 18.18 -25.18 6.80
CA LEU A 72 18.22 -26.65 6.93
C LEU A 72 19.30 -27.31 6.07
N LYS A 73 19.98 -26.57 5.20
CA LYS A 73 21.03 -27.10 4.31
C LYS A 73 22.33 -27.32 5.08
N GLU A 74 23.10 -28.32 4.68
CA GLU A 74 24.45 -28.53 5.21
C GLU A 74 25.35 -27.33 4.89
N GLY A 75 26.02 -26.78 5.91
CA GLY A 75 26.87 -25.59 5.77
C GLY A 75 26.10 -24.27 5.64
N ALA A 76 24.80 -24.25 5.97
CA ALA A 76 24.02 -23.01 5.97
C ALA A 76 24.61 -21.98 6.94
N VAL A 77 24.62 -20.71 6.50
CA VAL A 77 25.03 -19.59 7.35
C VAL A 77 23.94 -19.35 8.40
N PRO A 78 24.29 -19.38 9.71
CA PRO A 78 23.35 -19.07 10.78
C PRO A 78 22.74 -17.68 10.62
N LEU A 79 21.50 -17.51 11.10
CA LEU A 79 20.76 -16.25 11.08
C LEU A 79 21.59 -15.05 11.57
N SER A 80 22.29 -15.21 12.70
CA SER A 80 23.09 -14.16 13.34
C SER A 80 24.35 -13.76 12.57
N GLU A 81 24.82 -14.60 11.63
CA GLU A 81 26.04 -14.37 10.85
C GLU A 81 25.74 -13.83 9.44
N ARG A 82 24.46 -13.70 9.07
CA ARG A 82 24.08 -13.14 7.76
C ARG A 82 24.35 -11.65 7.68
N GLU A 83 24.67 -11.18 6.47
CA GLU A 83 24.80 -9.75 6.20
C GLU A 83 23.46 -9.05 6.45
N THR A 84 23.51 -7.91 7.13
CA THR A 84 22.32 -7.13 7.50
C THR A 84 22.47 -5.68 7.09
N GLU A 85 21.35 -5.02 6.90
CA GLU A 85 21.28 -3.59 6.61
C GLU A 85 20.19 -2.94 7.46
N ILE A 86 20.31 -1.62 7.65
CA ILE A 86 19.31 -0.82 8.34
C ILE A 86 18.52 -0.07 7.28
N ILE A 87 17.23 -0.35 7.20
CA ILE A 87 16.30 0.31 6.28
C ILE A 87 15.29 1.15 7.05
N LYS A 88 14.68 2.13 6.38
CA LYS A 88 13.49 2.79 6.91
C LYS A 88 12.37 1.76 7.04
N ALA A 89 11.55 1.85 8.09
CA ALA A 89 10.37 1.02 8.20
C ALA A 89 9.48 1.21 6.96
N PRO A 90 9.02 0.13 6.32
CA PRO A 90 8.28 0.25 5.07
C PRO A 90 6.94 0.94 5.32
N PHE A 91 6.52 1.74 4.37
CA PHE A 91 5.18 2.32 4.32
C PHE A 91 4.56 1.87 3.01
N VAL A 92 3.55 1.01 3.10
CA VAL A 92 2.93 0.37 1.93
C VAL A 92 1.46 0.78 1.86
N GLN A 93 1.11 1.54 0.83
CA GLN A 93 -0.28 1.91 0.54
C GLN A 93 -0.93 0.87 -0.38
N VAL A 94 -2.18 0.52 -0.08
CA VAL A 94 -3.01 -0.37 -0.89
C VAL A 94 -3.76 0.45 -1.93
N PRO A 95 -3.56 0.22 -3.24
CA PRO A 95 -4.37 0.80 -4.28
C PRO A 95 -5.81 0.28 -4.23
N LEU A 96 -6.76 1.15 -4.54
CA LEU A 96 -8.15 0.74 -4.80
C LEU A 96 -8.18 -0.26 -5.97
N ASN A 97 -8.99 -1.31 -5.85
CA ASN A 97 -9.16 -2.37 -6.85
C ASN A 97 -7.88 -3.21 -7.13
N MET A 98 -7.03 -3.41 -6.13
CA MET A 98 -5.92 -4.35 -6.25
C MET A 98 -6.43 -5.80 -6.28
N MET A 99 -5.87 -6.61 -7.18
CA MET A 99 -6.09 -8.06 -7.20
C MET A 99 -5.33 -8.75 -6.06
N GLY A 100 -5.91 -9.83 -5.52
CA GLY A 100 -5.34 -10.57 -4.40
C GLY A 100 -3.95 -11.16 -4.65
N ASP A 101 -3.59 -11.44 -5.91
CA ASP A 101 -2.27 -11.90 -6.33
C ASP A 101 -1.17 -10.85 -6.10
N ARG A 102 -1.46 -9.56 -6.33
CA ARG A 102 -0.54 -8.45 -6.03
C ARG A 102 -0.44 -8.17 -4.53
N LEU A 103 -1.52 -8.46 -3.80
CA LEU A 103 -1.55 -8.30 -2.35
C LEU A 103 -0.71 -9.38 -1.64
N LEU A 104 -1.00 -10.66 -1.93
CA LEU A 104 -0.38 -11.83 -1.32
C LEU A 104 0.95 -12.23 -1.96
N GLY A 105 1.12 -11.96 -3.26
CA GLY A 105 2.17 -12.52 -4.09
C GLY A 105 1.66 -13.68 -4.96
N SER A 106 2.39 -13.96 -6.04
CA SER A 106 2.03 -14.95 -7.06
C SER A 106 3.26 -15.61 -7.69
N ALA A 107 3.08 -16.50 -8.67
CA ALA A 107 4.19 -17.01 -9.46
C ALA A 107 4.70 -15.94 -10.44
N ASP A 108 6.01 -15.71 -10.45
CA ASP A 108 6.66 -14.94 -11.50
C ASP A 108 6.83 -15.82 -12.74
N LEU A 109 5.90 -15.72 -13.69
CA LEU A 109 5.94 -16.54 -14.91
C LEU A 109 7.19 -16.28 -15.76
N GLU A 110 7.68 -15.05 -15.78
CA GLU A 110 8.83 -14.66 -16.60
C GLU A 110 10.12 -15.26 -16.02
N GLU A 111 10.37 -15.05 -14.73
CA GLU A 111 11.52 -15.63 -14.05
C GLU A 111 11.41 -17.16 -13.95
N SER A 112 10.20 -17.70 -13.81
CA SER A 112 9.99 -19.14 -13.80
C SER A 112 10.37 -19.78 -15.13
N ALA A 113 9.99 -19.16 -16.25
CA ALA A 113 10.35 -19.62 -17.58
C ALA A 113 11.86 -19.56 -17.83
N LYS A 114 12.52 -18.48 -17.40
CA LYS A 114 13.98 -18.32 -17.52
C LYS A 114 14.76 -19.34 -16.68
N ARG A 115 14.28 -19.63 -15.47
CA ARG A 115 14.99 -20.49 -14.49
C ARG A 115 14.57 -21.96 -14.54
N GLY A 116 13.51 -22.29 -15.30
CA GLY A 116 12.98 -23.65 -15.42
C GLY A 116 12.38 -24.19 -14.10
N LYS A 117 12.06 -23.31 -13.16
CA LYS A 117 11.46 -23.65 -11.85
C LYS A 117 10.51 -22.54 -11.43
N THR A 118 9.44 -22.87 -10.72
CA THR A 118 8.50 -21.86 -10.21
C THR A 118 9.20 -20.92 -9.23
N VAL A 119 9.13 -19.62 -9.51
CA VAL A 119 9.67 -18.52 -8.69
C VAL A 119 8.50 -17.74 -8.10
N PHE A 120 8.53 -17.49 -6.80
CA PHE A 120 7.51 -16.69 -6.12
C PHE A 120 7.87 -15.20 -6.21
N ALA A 121 6.90 -14.39 -6.63
CA ALA A 121 6.93 -12.93 -6.59
C ALA A 121 6.22 -12.44 -5.31
N PRO A 122 6.94 -11.80 -4.36
CA PRO A 122 6.35 -11.25 -3.15
C PRO A 122 5.34 -10.14 -3.44
N GLY A 123 4.19 -10.18 -2.75
CA GLY A 123 3.14 -9.17 -2.83
C GLY A 123 3.40 -7.94 -1.94
N LEU A 124 2.39 -7.05 -1.85
CA LEU A 124 2.45 -5.87 -0.98
C LEU A 124 2.62 -6.24 0.51
N LEU A 125 2.00 -7.32 0.96
CA LEU A 125 2.05 -7.74 2.36
C LEU A 125 3.45 -8.16 2.80
N ALA A 126 4.18 -8.85 1.92
CA ALA A 126 5.59 -9.19 2.14
C ALA A 126 6.43 -7.93 2.41
N LYS A 127 6.20 -6.87 1.62
CA LYS A 127 6.89 -5.58 1.75
C LYS A 127 6.47 -4.80 2.99
N ALA A 128 5.25 -4.98 3.47
CA ALA A 128 4.69 -4.26 4.62
C ALA A 128 5.13 -4.84 5.97
N HIS A 129 5.69 -6.05 6.00
CA HIS A 129 6.16 -6.69 7.23
C HIS A 129 7.09 -5.75 8.03
N ARG A 130 6.79 -5.55 9.32
CA ARG A 130 7.49 -4.64 10.26
C ARG A 130 7.43 -3.15 9.89
N GLY A 131 6.43 -2.74 9.11
CA GLY A 131 6.17 -1.34 8.81
C GLY A 131 4.70 -0.96 8.95
N VAL A 132 4.26 -0.02 8.12
CA VAL A 132 2.87 0.42 8.03
C VAL A 132 2.24 -0.14 6.78
N PHE A 133 1.02 -0.64 6.93
CA PHE A 133 0.15 -1.02 5.84
C PHE A 133 -1.06 -0.08 5.83
N TYR A 134 -1.09 0.83 4.86
CA TYR A 134 -2.09 1.89 4.78
C TYR A 134 -3.16 1.55 3.75
N VAL A 135 -4.42 1.66 4.14
CA VAL A 135 -5.59 1.45 3.29
C VAL A 135 -6.42 2.72 3.28
N ASP A 136 -6.61 3.28 2.09
CA ASP A 136 -7.53 4.39 1.94
C ASP A 136 -8.95 3.86 1.68
N ASP A 137 -9.95 4.47 2.32
CA ASP A 137 -11.37 4.16 2.20
C ASP A 137 -11.66 2.65 2.19
N VAL A 138 -11.41 2.01 3.33
CA VAL A 138 -11.50 0.54 3.48
C VAL A 138 -12.90 0.00 3.14
N ASN A 139 -13.93 0.83 3.21
CA ASN A 139 -15.31 0.52 2.79
C ASN A 139 -15.45 0.29 1.27
N LEU A 140 -14.55 0.83 0.46
CA LEU A 140 -14.55 0.65 -1.00
C LEU A 140 -13.83 -0.62 -1.46
N LEU A 141 -13.10 -1.30 -0.57
CA LEU A 141 -12.43 -2.54 -0.91
C LEU A 141 -13.44 -3.66 -1.20
N ASP A 142 -13.08 -4.52 -2.15
CA ASP A 142 -13.83 -5.74 -2.39
C ASP A 142 -13.72 -6.71 -1.20
N ASN A 143 -14.68 -7.65 -1.13
CA ASN A 143 -14.80 -8.57 -0.01
C ASN A 143 -13.56 -9.46 0.16
N GLU A 144 -12.92 -9.89 -0.92
CA GLU A 144 -11.77 -10.80 -0.85
C GLU A 144 -10.57 -10.04 -0.25
N THR A 145 -10.28 -8.85 -0.78
CA THR A 145 -9.18 -7.99 -0.33
C THR A 145 -9.35 -7.59 1.14
N ALA A 146 -10.51 -7.06 1.53
CA ALA A 146 -10.77 -6.65 2.92
C ALA A 146 -10.59 -7.82 3.91
N ASN A 147 -11.07 -9.02 3.56
CA ASN A 147 -10.91 -10.21 4.40
C ASN A 147 -9.45 -10.64 4.53
N ILE A 148 -8.67 -10.61 3.44
CA ILE A 148 -7.25 -10.94 3.48
C ILE A 148 -6.53 -10.00 4.45
N ILE A 149 -6.72 -8.69 4.29
CA ILE A 149 -6.05 -7.67 5.10
C ILE A 149 -6.35 -7.87 6.59
N LEU A 150 -7.61 -8.09 6.94
CA LEU A 150 -8.02 -8.27 8.33
C LEU A 150 -7.60 -9.61 8.95
N ASN A 151 -7.46 -10.66 8.15
CA ASN A 151 -6.93 -11.93 8.66
C ASN A 151 -5.46 -11.80 9.04
N ILE A 152 -4.69 -11.03 8.28
CA ILE A 152 -3.24 -10.89 8.51
C ILE A 152 -2.92 -10.15 9.80
N VAL A 153 -3.75 -9.16 10.17
CA VAL A 153 -3.62 -8.45 11.46
C VAL A 153 -3.71 -9.43 12.64
N ASN A 154 -4.42 -10.54 12.49
CA ASN A 154 -4.59 -11.55 13.53
C ASN A 154 -3.61 -12.73 13.41
N ASP A 155 -3.39 -13.24 12.20
CA ASP A 155 -2.64 -14.48 11.96
C ASP A 155 -1.12 -14.26 11.93
N GLU A 156 -0.69 -13.01 11.71
CA GLU A 156 0.72 -12.58 11.62
C GLU A 156 1.55 -13.27 10.53
N TYR A 157 0.94 -14.16 9.75
CA TYR A 157 1.54 -14.93 8.67
C TYR A 157 0.60 -14.94 7.47
N VAL A 158 1.19 -14.86 6.30
CA VAL A 158 0.50 -15.07 5.03
C VAL A 158 0.83 -16.46 4.52
N ASN A 159 -0.21 -17.21 4.16
CA ASN A 159 -0.09 -18.49 3.48
C ASN A 159 -0.56 -18.34 2.03
N VAL A 160 0.31 -18.64 1.08
CA VAL A 160 0.01 -18.61 -0.35
C VAL A 160 0.01 -20.04 -0.88
N GLU A 161 -1.16 -20.51 -1.28
CA GLU A 161 -1.39 -21.85 -1.83
C GLU A 161 -2.08 -21.76 -3.20
N ARG A 162 -1.35 -21.25 -4.20
CA ARG A 162 -1.87 -21.03 -5.56
C ARG A 162 -0.77 -21.33 -6.60
N GLU A 163 -1.16 -21.67 -7.82
CA GLU A 163 -0.24 -21.82 -8.96
C GLU A 163 0.88 -22.85 -8.74
N GLY A 164 0.62 -23.89 -7.93
CA GLY A 164 1.61 -24.89 -7.56
C GLY A 164 2.67 -24.39 -6.58
N ILE A 165 2.49 -23.19 -6.01
CA ILE A 165 3.28 -22.63 -4.94
C ILE A 165 2.58 -22.90 -3.61
N SER A 166 3.36 -23.31 -2.62
CA SER A 166 2.98 -23.35 -1.21
C SER A 166 4.08 -22.63 -0.44
N VAL A 167 3.79 -21.39 -0.02
CA VAL A 167 4.75 -20.51 0.64
C VAL A 167 4.08 -19.85 1.82
N ARG A 168 4.76 -19.86 2.96
CA ARG A 168 4.39 -19.08 4.14
C ARG A 168 5.46 -18.05 4.47
N TYR A 169 5.04 -16.83 4.76
CA TYR A 169 5.93 -15.74 5.21
C TYR A 169 5.28 -14.91 6.32
N PRO A 170 6.07 -14.30 7.22
CA PRO A 170 5.53 -13.48 8.30
C PRO A 170 5.07 -12.12 7.76
N CYS A 171 4.01 -11.56 8.34
CA CYS A 171 3.45 -10.26 7.99
C CYS A 171 2.83 -9.62 9.24
N ARG A 172 3.59 -8.73 9.88
CA ARG A 172 3.19 -8.02 11.11
C ARG A 172 3.25 -6.49 10.91
N PRO A 173 2.45 -5.91 10.00
CA PRO A 173 2.39 -4.47 9.82
C PRO A 173 1.50 -3.81 10.88
N LEU A 174 1.71 -2.52 11.11
CA LEU A 174 0.71 -1.64 11.66
C LEU A 174 -0.31 -1.31 10.57
N LEU A 175 -1.55 -1.82 10.69
CA LEU A 175 -2.64 -1.45 9.78
C LEU A 175 -3.18 -0.06 10.15
N ILE A 176 -3.18 0.84 9.18
CA ILE A 176 -3.88 2.13 9.26
C ILE A 176 -4.90 2.17 8.13
N ALA A 177 -6.16 2.40 8.48
CA ALA A 177 -7.23 2.46 7.50
C ALA A 177 -8.07 3.73 7.70
N THR A 178 -8.44 4.37 6.61
CA THR A 178 -9.45 5.44 6.58
C THR A 178 -10.79 4.87 6.15
N PHE A 179 -11.86 5.58 6.49
CA PHE A 179 -13.23 5.18 6.19
C PHE A 179 -14.09 6.44 6.05
N ASN A 180 -14.86 6.52 4.96
CA ASN A 180 -15.85 7.57 4.75
C ASN A 180 -17.28 7.00 4.81
N PRO A 181 -18.08 7.31 5.86
CA PRO A 181 -19.45 6.79 5.99
C PRO A 181 -20.42 7.29 4.94
N GLU A 182 -20.12 8.41 4.26
CA GLU A 182 -20.97 8.97 3.21
C GLU A 182 -20.86 8.18 1.89
N GLU A 183 -19.74 7.48 1.67
CA GLU A 183 -19.51 6.74 0.42
C GLU A 183 -20.07 5.32 0.46
N ALA A 184 -19.86 4.62 1.57
CA ALA A 184 -20.46 3.30 1.81
C ALA A 184 -20.47 2.98 3.29
N GLU A 185 -21.42 2.16 3.74
CA GLU A 185 -21.41 1.67 5.12
C GLU A 185 -20.24 0.71 5.36
N LEU A 186 -19.57 0.87 6.51
CA LEU A 186 -18.59 -0.11 6.95
C LEU A 186 -19.29 -1.35 7.47
N ARG A 187 -18.81 -2.52 7.07
CA ARG A 187 -19.42 -3.80 7.43
C ARG A 187 -19.06 -4.17 8.87
N ASP A 188 -20.02 -4.72 9.61
CA ASP A 188 -19.87 -5.08 11.03
C ASP A 188 -18.63 -5.96 11.32
N HIS A 189 -18.34 -6.95 10.48
CA HIS A 189 -17.19 -7.84 10.68
C HIS A 189 -15.83 -7.14 10.52
N LEU A 190 -15.79 -5.99 9.81
CA LEU A 190 -14.59 -5.17 9.73
C LEU A 190 -14.42 -4.38 11.03
N LEU A 191 -15.50 -3.80 11.55
CA LEU A 191 -15.53 -3.08 12.82
C LEU A 191 -15.08 -3.94 14.00
N ASP A 192 -15.55 -5.19 14.06
CA ASP A 192 -15.21 -6.13 15.13
C ASP A 192 -13.70 -6.41 15.26
N ARG A 193 -12.93 -6.15 14.20
CA ARG A 193 -11.48 -6.43 14.14
C ARG A 193 -10.61 -5.19 14.27
N ILE A 194 -11.20 -4.01 14.40
CA ILE A 194 -10.47 -2.74 14.57
C ILE A 194 -10.30 -2.47 16.05
N ALA A 195 -9.04 -2.42 16.51
CA ALA A 195 -8.72 -2.19 17.91
C ALA A 195 -8.98 -0.73 18.35
N ILE A 196 -8.75 0.23 17.45
CA ILE A 196 -8.86 1.66 17.73
C ILE A 196 -9.58 2.32 16.56
N SER A 197 -10.68 3.02 16.86
CA SER A 197 -11.36 3.90 15.91
C SER A 197 -11.29 5.34 16.42
N LEU A 198 -10.88 6.25 15.56
CA LEU A 198 -10.78 7.67 15.84
C LEU A 198 -11.62 8.40 14.80
N SER A 199 -12.51 9.29 15.25
CA SER A 199 -13.14 10.24 14.33
C SER A 199 -12.12 11.32 13.98
N ALA A 200 -11.91 11.50 12.69
CA ALA A 200 -11.16 12.61 12.12
C ALA A 200 -12.07 13.78 11.73
N ASP A 201 -13.33 13.79 12.18
CA ASP A 201 -14.26 14.88 11.92
C ASP A 201 -13.65 16.18 12.45
N ALA A 202 -13.22 17.04 11.53
CA ALA A 202 -12.79 18.37 11.90
C ALA A 202 -14.00 19.06 12.55
N GLN A 203 -13.87 19.44 13.82
CA GLN A 203 -14.77 20.44 14.39
C GLN A 203 -14.79 21.62 13.41
N VAL A 204 -15.98 22.17 13.13
CA VAL A 204 -16.11 23.32 12.23
C VAL A 204 -15.12 24.39 12.67
N LEU A 205 -14.03 24.51 11.90
CA LEU A 205 -12.93 25.38 12.26
C LEU A 205 -13.43 26.82 12.18
N GLU A 206 -13.19 27.60 13.23
CA GLU A 206 -13.39 29.03 13.15
C GLU A 206 -12.50 29.62 12.04
N ILE A 207 -12.88 30.77 11.48
CA ILE A 207 -12.12 31.42 10.39
C ILE A 207 -10.63 31.52 10.74
N LYS A 208 -10.31 31.86 12.00
CA LYS A 208 -8.93 31.93 12.47
C LYS A 208 -8.21 30.58 12.40
N GLN A 209 -8.84 29.50 12.85
CA GLN A 209 -8.24 28.17 12.81
C GLN A 209 -8.08 27.64 11.37
N ARG A 210 -8.97 28.04 10.46
CA ARG A 210 -8.82 27.74 9.03
C ARG A 210 -7.62 28.46 8.42
N VAL A 211 -7.42 29.73 8.79
CA VAL A 211 -6.25 30.51 8.40
C VAL A 211 -4.99 29.86 8.98
N ASP A 212 -4.98 29.56 10.29
CA ASP A 212 -3.85 28.90 10.94
C ASP A 212 -3.51 27.54 10.29
N ALA A 213 -4.51 26.77 9.88
CA ALA A 213 -4.31 25.49 9.17
C ALA A 213 -3.73 25.68 7.77
N VAL A 214 -4.23 26.67 7.02
CA VAL A 214 -3.71 27.00 5.68
C VAL A 214 -2.28 27.54 5.78
N ASP A 215 -2.03 28.45 6.72
CA ASP A 215 -0.70 29.01 7.00
C ASP A 215 0.26 27.89 7.41
N ALA A 216 -0.17 26.95 8.25
CA ALA A 216 0.65 25.78 8.59
C ALA A 216 1.00 24.94 7.37
N VAL A 217 0.10 24.74 6.39
CA VAL A 217 0.38 24.01 5.14
C VAL A 217 1.29 24.81 4.20
N ILE A 218 1.11 26.13 4.13
CA ILE A 218 1.95 27.04 3.32
C ILE A 218 3.37 27.08 3.89
N ASP A 219 3.52 27.27 5.19
CA ASP A 219 4.81 27.26 5.91
C ASP A 219 5.50 25.90 5.83
N PHE A 220 4.72 24.84 5.62
CA PHE A 220 5.20 23.47 5.49
C PHE A 220 5.60 23.09 4.05
N SER A 221 5.18 23.86 3.04
CA SER A 221 5.67 23.70 1.68
C SER A 221 7.04 24.37 1.56
N PRO A 222 8.14 23.61 1.36
CA PRO A 222 9.41 24.25 1.09
C PRO A 222 9.27 25.06 -0.21
N SER A 223 9.62 26.34 -0.16
CA SER A 223 9.86 27.12 -1.36
C SER A 223 10.97 26.39 -2.14
N GLU A 224 10.67 25.95 -3.37
CA GLU A 224 11.66 25.36 -4.29
C GLU A 224 12.89 26.27 -4.47
#